data_AF-A0A7J3D8M3-F1
#
_entry.id   AF-A0A7J3D8M3-F1
#
_cell.length_a   1.000
_cell.length_b   1.000
_cell.length_c   1.000
_cell.angle_alpha   90.00
_cell.angle_beta   90.00
_cell.angle_gamma   90.00
#
_symmetry.space_group_name_H-M   'P 1'
#
loop_
_entity.id
_entity.type
_entity.pdbx_description
1 polymer ?
#
loop_
_entity_poly.entity_id
_entity_poly.type
_entity_poly.pdbx_seq_one_letter_code
_entity_poly.pdbx_strand_id
1 'polypeptide(L)'
;MLSEIEALVALASRKSRDAFISKIKEEQGGFDVYLSSSSLGKSISREISRSHGAEFKESAKLVGRKDGKNVKRVTYLVRLPSYRIGDIIRHNEQIYYVEGIGAHGAKLVNLETHESVMVGSGELESSRVIVERERIAETVVLREEKKEIELLDPGTMKPVVIRKPHSYTVKDRKVKVIVHENQIFLIPSVNEK
;
A
#
# COMPACT_ATOMS: atom_id res chain seq x y z
N MET A 1 1.15 -13.13 2.76
CA MET A 1 2.47 -12.91 2.14
C MET A 1 3.14 -14.21 1.76
N LEU A 2 3.39 -15.14 2.69
CA LEU A 2 4.04 -16.42 2.35
C LEU A 2 3.29 -17.21 1.25
N SER A 3 1.97 -17.31 1.35
CA SER A 3 1.13 -17.97 0.34
C SER A 3 1.27 -17.39 -1.07
N GLU A 4 1.49 -16.08 -1.18
CA GLU A 4 1.71 -15.40 -2.47
C GLU A 4 3.09 -15.74 -3.05
N ILE A 5 4.12 -15.80 -2.19
CA ILE A 5 5.46 -16.27 -2.59
C ILE A 5 5.36 -17.71 -3.11
N GLU A 6 4.67 -18.60 -2.40
CA GLU A 6 4.46 -19.99 -2.81
C GLU A 6 3.73 -20.08 -4.16
N ALA A 7 2.68 -19.28 -4.36
CA ALA A 7 1.96 -19.22 -5.62
C ALA A 7 2.84 -18.75 -6.79
N LEU A 8 3.68 -17.73 -6.57
CA LEU A 8 4.63 -17.25 -7.58
C LEU A 8 5.70 -18.29 -7.93
N VAL A 9 6.22 -19.03 -6.94
CA VAL A 9 7.15 -20.15 -7.19
C VAL A 9 6.43 -21.27 -7.94
N ALA A 10 5.22 -21.64 -7.53
CA ALA A 10 4.43 -22.67 -8.21
C ALA A 10 4.18 -22.29 -9.67
N LEU A 11 3.87 -21.03 -9.97
CA LEU A 11 3.73 -20.53 -11.33
C LEU A 11 5.05 -20.62 -12.12
N ALA A 12 6.18 -20.25 -11.50
CA ALA A 12 7.50 -20.38 -12.13
C ALA A 12 7.87 -21.85 -12.40
N SER A 13 7.49 -22.77 -11.50
CA SER A 13 7.78 -24.20 -11.61
C SER A 13 7.13 -24.86 -12.83
N ARG A 14 6.00 -24.30 -13.31
CA ARG A 14 5.33 -24.75 -14.54
C ARG A 14 6.19 -24.52 -15.78
N LYS A 15 7.08 -23.52 -15.76
CA LYS A 15 8.01 -23.20 -16.86
C LYS A 15 9.36 -23.86 -16.70
N SER A 16 9.84 -24.01 -15.46
CA SER A 16 11.12 -24.67 -15.16
C SER A 16 11.01 -25.49 -13.88
N ARG A 17 11.30 -26.80 -13.98
CA ARG A 17 11.30 -27.71 -12.83
C ARG A 17 12.36 -27.35 -11.78
N ASP A 18 13.34 -26.53 -12.15
CA ASP A 18 14.39 -26.05 -11.25
C ASP A 18 13.93 -24.89 -10.36
N ALA A 19 12.70 -24.38 -10.52
CA ALA A 19 12.14 -23.35 -9.65
C ALA A 19 11.44 -23.98 -8.43
N PHE A 20 12.08 -23.87 -7.26
CA PHE A 20 11.53 -24.41 -6.01
C PHE A 20 11.99 -23.61 -4.78
N ILE A 21 11.25 -23.77 -3.68
CA ILE A 21 11.63 -23.30 -2.35
C ILE A 21 12.38 -24.44 -1.66
N SER A 22 13.63 -24.18 -1.27
CA SER A 22 14.48 -25.16 -0.57
C SER A 22 14.26 -25.15 0.95
N LYS A 23 13.91 -23.99 1.51
CA LYS A 23 13.69 -23.80 2.95
C LYS A 23 12.86 -22.55 3.17
N ILE A 24 11.98 -22.61 4.17
CA ILE A 24 11.27 -21.47 4.73
C ILE A 24 11.65 -21.39 6.20
N LYS A 25 11.91 -20.19 6.68
CA LYS A 25 12.03 -19.89 8.11
C LYS A 25 11.10 -18.74 8.45
N GLU A 26 10.41 -18.88 9.56
CA GLU A 26 9.67 -17.77 10.15
C GLU A 26 10.63 -16.95 11.01
N GLU A 27 10.56 -15.62 10.88
CA GLU A 27 11.42 -14.67 11.58
C GLU A 27 10.54 -13.59 12.21
N GLN A 28 11.06 -12.84 13.18
CA GLN A 28 10.31 -11.74 13.78
C GLN A 28 9.96 -10.69 12.72
N GLY A 29 8.67 -10.60 12.38
CA GLY A 29 8.15 -9.64 11.40
C GLY A 29 8.13 -10.14 9.95
N GLY A 30 8.38 -11.42 9.68
CA GLY A 30 8.28 -11.95 8.30
C GLY A 30 8.81 -13.36 8.09
N PHE A 31 9.29 -13.62 6.88
CA PHE A 31 9.76 -14.93 6.45
C PHE A 31 11.08 -14.83 5.70
N ASP A 32 11.99 -15.73 6.03
CA ASP A 32 13.23 -15.99 5.30
C ASP A 32 12.98 -17.16 4.33
N VAL A 33 12.90 -16.86 3.03
CA VAL A 33 12.60 -17.85 1.98
C VAL A 33 13.83 -18.14 1.12
N TYR A 34 14.28 -19.39 1.12
CA TYR A 34 15.46 -19.84 0.40
C TYR A 34 15.06 -20.47 -0.93
N LEU A 35 15.40 -19.80 -2.03
CA LEU A 35 15.01 -20.19 -3.38
C LEU A 35 16.14 -20.89 -4.13
N SER A 36 15.77 -21.73 -5.10
CA SER A 36 16.68 -22.56 -5.88
C SER A 36 17.71 -21.78 -6.72
N SER A 37 17.41 -20.54 -7.09
CA SER A 37 18.32 -19.68 -7.86
C SER A 37 18.16 -18.19 -7.53
N SER A 38 19.23 -17.42 -7.77
CA SER A 38 19.20 -15.96 -7.59
C SER A 38 18.27 -15.27 -8.59
N SER A 39 18.15 -15.77 -9.81
CA SER A 39 17.22 -15.22 -10.81
C SER A 39 15.76 -15.39 -10.38
N LEU A 40 15.39 -16.55 -9.83
CA LEU A 40 14.07 -16.78 -9.25
C LEU A 40 13.81 -15.83 -8.08
N GLY A 41 14.77 -15.72 -7.15
CA GLY A 41 14.68 -14.78 -6.02
C GLY A 41 14.50 -13.33 -6.45
N LYS A 42 15.25 -12.89 -7.46
CA LYS A 42 15.13 -11.54 -8.01
C LYS A 42 13.76 -11.28 -8.63
N SER A 43 13.25 -12.23 -9.40
CA SER A 43 11.95 -12.11 -10.08
C SER A 43 10.81 -11.99 -9.08
N ILE A 44 10.76 -12.90 -8.09
CA ILE A 44 9.71 -12.91 -7.07
C ILE A 44 9.77 -11.65 -6.20
N SER A 45 10.97 -11.28 -5.75
CA SER A 45 11.14 -10.10 -4.89
C SER A 45 10.71 -8.81 -5.58
N ARG A 46 10.99 -8.68 -6.89
CA ARG A 46 10.53 -7.53 -7.69
C ARG A 46 9.03 -7.54 -7.90
N GLU A 47 8.42 -8.70 -8.12
CA GLU A 47 6.97 -8.80 -8.27
C GLU A 47 6.24 -8.35 -7.00
N ILE A 48 6.71 -8.81 -5.84
CA ILE A 48 6.15 -8.44 -4.54
C ILE A 48 6.39 -6.95 -4.25
N SER A 49 7.61 -6.47 -4.48
CA SER A 49 7.93 -5.04 -4.30
C SER A 49 7.06 -4.15 -5.17
N ARG A 50 6.80 -4.55 -6.43
CA ARG A 50 5.95 -3.80 -7.33
C ARG A 50 4.48 -3.82 -6.93
N SER A 51 3.95 -5.00 -6.58
CA SER A 51 2.51 -5.17 -6.25
C SER A 51 2.12 -4.53 -4.93
N HIS A 52 3.04 -4.48 -3.96
CA HIS A 52 2.78 -3.94 -2.62
C HIS A 52 3.45 -2.59 -2.36
N GLY A 53 4.15 -2.02 -3.35
CA GLY A 53 4.93 -0.80 -3.17
C GLY A 53 6.00 -0.94 -2.08
N ALA A 54 6.57 -2.14 -1.96
CA ALA A 54 7.53 -2.49 -0.92
C ALA A 54 8.94 -2.02 -1.28
N GLU A 55 9.74 -1.69 -0.27
CA GLU A 55 11.16 -1.40 -0.44
C GLU A 55 11.89 -2.68 -0.89
N PHE A 56 12.79 -2.54 -1.87
CA PHE A 56 13.61 -3.63 -2.40
C PHE A 56 15.10 -3.32 -2.26
N LYS A 57 15.86 -4.22 -1.63
CA LYS A 57 17.33 -4.17 -1.58
C LYS A 57 17.94 -5.49 -2.03
N GLU A 58 19.06 -5.42 -2.75
CA GLU A 58 19.82 -6.58 -3.21
C GLU A 58 21.23 -6.52 -2.60
N SER A 59 21.70 -7.63 -2.03
CA SER A 59 23.09 -7.78 -1.57
C SER A 59 23.63 -9.15 -2.00
N ALA A 60 24.93 -9.24 -2.22
CA ALA A 60 25.57 -10.48 -2.65
C ALA A 60 26.87 -10.72 -1.90
N LYS A 61 27.10 -11.95 -1.46
CA LYS A 61 28.34 -12.39 -0.82
C LYS A 61 28.95 -13.55 -1.60
N LEU A 62 30.26 -13.49 -1.82
CA LEU A 62 31.04 -14.62 -2.36
C LEU A 62 31.07 -15.73 -1.30
N VAL A 63 30.61 -16.92 -1.65
CA VAL A 63 30.56 -18.09 -0.74
C VAL A 63 31.51 -19.20 -1.14
N GLY A 64 32.11 -19.13 -2.33
CA GLY A 64 33.13 -20.07 -2.76
C GLY A 64 33.46 -19.95 -4.24
N ARG A 65 34.21 -20.93 -4.74
CA ARG A 65 34.56 -21.07 -6.15
C ARG A 65 34.30 -22.52 -6.58
N LYS A 66 33.62 -22.71 -7.71
CA LYS A 66 33.32 -24.02 -8.29
C LYS A 66 33.64 -23.95 -9.78
N ASP A 67 34.42 -24.91 -10.28
CA ASP A 67 34.83 -24.99 -11.70
C ASP A 67 35.43 -23.68 -12.23
N GLY A 68 36.27 -23.05 -11.41
CA GLY A 68 36.89 -21.76 -11.72
C GLY A 68 35.95 -20.55 -11.64
N LYS A 69 34.64 -20.73 -11.44
CA LYS A 69 33.63 -19.68 -11.34
C LYS A 69 33.30 -19.34 -9.88
N ASN A 70 33.09 -18.06 -9.62
CA ASN A 70 32.66 -17.58 -8.30
C ASN A 70 31.22 -17.99 -8.01
N VAL A 71 31.01 -18.66 -6.88
CA VAL A 71 29.67 -18.99 -6.37
C VAL A 71 29.27 -17.91 -5.38
N LYS A 72 28.16 -17.22 -5.66
CA LYS A 72 27.63 -16.14 -4.83
C LYS A 72 26.32 -16.56 -4.19
N ARG A 73 26.11 -16.18 -2.93
CA ARG A 73 24.79 -16.15 -2.30
C ARG A 73 24.26 -14.72 -2.44
N VAL A 74 23.08 -14.59 -3.02
CA VAL A 74 22.41 -13.29 -3.19
C VAL A 74 21.20 -13.25 -2.25
N THR A 75 21.06 -12.16 -1.52
CA THR A 75 19.94 -11.89 -0.63
C THR A 75 19.13 -10.74 -1.20
N TYR A 76 17.81 -10.95 -1.28
CA TYR A 76 16.84 -9.94 -1.69
C TYR A 76 15.97 -9.61 -0.49
N LEU A 77 16.05 -8.37 -0.02
CA LEU A 77 15.20 -7.85 1.06
C LEU A 77 13.98 -7.18 0.43
N VAL A 78 12.80 -7.59 0.89
CA VAL A 78 11.53 -6.95 0.58
C VAL A 78 10.89 -6.49 1.88
N ARG A 79 10.72 -5.17 2.05
CA ARG A 79 10.11 -4.59 3.25
C ARG A 79 8.80 -3.92 2.89
N LEU A 80 7.70 -4.50 3.36
CA LEU A 80 6.35 -3.96 3.13
C LEU A 80 6.18 -2.64 3.89
N PRO A 81 5.47 -1.66 3.31
CA PRO A 81 5.06 -0.47 4.04
C PRO A 81 4.09 -0.84 5.16
N SER A 82 4.07 -0.02 6.22
CA SER A 82 3.12 -0.15 7.35
C SER A 82 1.69 0.32 7.01
N TYR A 83 1.48 0.81 5.79
CA TYR A 83 0.22 1.35 5.27
C TYR A 83 -0.08 0.75 3.89
N ARG A 84 -1.35 0.78 3.49
CA ARG A 84 -1.86 0.24 2.22
C ARG A 84 -2.57 1.32 1.43
N ILE A 85 -2.74 1.07 0.12
CA ILE A 85 -3.63 1.89 -0.70
C ILE A 85 -5.04 1.84 -0.09
N GLY A 86 -5.61 3.03 0.11
CA GLY A 86 -6.90 3.25 0.74
C GLY A 86 -6.83 3.63 2.21
N ASP A 87 -5.71 3.40 2.90
CA ASP A 87 -5.59 3.75 4.31
C ASP A 87 -5.57 5.26 4.50
N ILE A 88 -6.01 5.71 5.68
CA ILE A 88 -5.80 7.07 6.15
C ILE A 88 -4.62 7.08 7.09
N ILE A 89 -3.60 7.87 6.76
CA ILE A 89 -2.40 8.03 7.56
C ILE A 89 -2.30 9.44 8.14
N ARG A 90 -1.70 9.54 9.31
CA ARG A 90 -1.20 10.81 9.86
C ARG A 90 0.27 10.96 9.50
N HIS A 91 0.60 12.09 8.89
CA HIS A 91 1.95 12.47 8.48
C HIS A 91 2.14 13.97 8.73
N ASN A 92 3.16 14.36 9.49
CA ASN A 92 3.43 15.76 9.85
C ASN A 92 2.19 16.53 10.36
N GLU A 93 1.48 15.96 11.35
CA GLU A 93 0.23 16.48 11.95
C GLU A 93 -0.98 16.61 11.01
N GLN A 94 -0.83 16.29 9.73
CA GLN A 94 -1.91 16.29 8.75
C GLN A 94 -2.39 14.87 8.45
N ILE A 95 -3.62 14.77 7.94
CA ILE A 95 -4.25 13.49 7.59
C ILE A 95 -4.35 13.33 6.07
N TYR A 96 -3.98 12.15 5.61
CA TYR A 96 -3.88 11.85 4.19
C TYR A 96 -4.53 10.52 3.86
N TYR A 97 -5.22 10.48 2.73
CA TYR A 97 -5.60 9.25 2.05
C TYR A 97 -4.42 8.74 1.22
N VAL A 98 -4.08 7.46 1.38
CA VAL A 98 -3.04 6.79 0.57
C VAL A 98 -3.65 6.41 -0.78
N GLU A 99 -3.41 7.21 -1.80
CA GLU A 99 -3.95 6.98 -3.15
C GLU A 99 -3.14 5.96 -3.94
N GLY A 100 -1.82 5.93 -3.75
CA GLY A 100 -0.96 4.99 -4.45
C GLY A 100 0.34 4.77 -3.70
N ILE A 101 0.94 3.60 -3.89
CA ILE A 101 2.25 3.25 -3.33
C ILE A 101 3.16 2.85 -4.48
N GLY A 102 4.39 3.35 -4.46
CA GLY A 102 5.44 3.01 -5.42
C GLY A 102 6.73 2.65 -4.70
N ALA A 103 7.74 2.24 -5.47
CA ALA A 103 9.02 1.77 -4.93
C ALA A 103 9.81 2.83 -4.12
N HIS A 104 9.50 4.12 -4.30
CA HIS A 104 10.24 5.23 -3.69
C HIS A 104 9.39 6.10 -2.75
N GLY A 105 8.15 5.69 -2.47
CA GLY A 105 7.24 6.51 -1.68
C GLY A 105 5.77 6.25 -2.00
N ALA A 106 4.92 7.16 -1.52
CA ALA A 106 3.48 7.09 -1.75
C ALA A 106 2.93 8.40 -2.32
N LYS A 107 1.88 8.26 -3.13
CA LYS A 107 1.02 9.37 -3.50
C LYS A 107 -0.06 9.50 -2.44
N LEU A 108 -0.07 10.64 -1.78
CA LEU A 108 -1.00 10.97 -0.71
C LEU A 108 -1.95 12.08 -1.15
N VAL A 109 -3.17 12.07 -0.65
CA VAL A 109 -4.14 13.15 -0.84
C VAL A 109 -4.55 13.69 0.52
N ASN A 110 -4.30 14.97 0.78
CA ASN A 110 -4.70 15.61 2.03
C ASN A 110 -6.24 15.59 2.13
N LEU A 111 -6.81 15.10 3.23
CA LEU A 111 -8.26 14.94 3.36
C LEU A 111 -9.02 16.25 3.60
N GLU A 112 -8.33 17.33 3.99
CA GLU A 112 -8.95 18.65 4.16
C GLU A 112 -8.93 19.45 2.86
N THR A 113 -7.79 19.45 2.15
CA THR A 113 -7.59 20.28 0.95
C THR A 113 -7.84 19.53 -0.35
N HIS A 114 -7.77 18.20 -0.32
CA HIS A 114 -7.78 17.32 -1.50
C HIS A 114 -6.61 17.56 -2.47
N GLU A 115 -5.52 18.17 -1.99
CA GLU A 115 -4.29 18.31 -2.76
C GLU A 115 -3.46 17.04 -2.68
N SER A 116 -2.90 16.64 -3.84
CA SER A 116 -2.01 15.47 -3.93
C SER A 116 -0.56 15.84 -3.67
N VAL A 117 0.15 15.01 -2.91
CA VAL A 117 1.60 15.13 -2.68
C VAL A 117 2.28 13.78 -2.87
N MET A 118 3.52 13.80 -3.36
CA MET A 118 4.39 12.62 -3.40
C MET A 118 5.33 12.70 -2.20
N VAL A 119 5.32 11.68 -1.34
CA VAL A 119 6.18 11.63 -0.15
C VAL A 119 7.12 10.45 -0.25
N GLY A 120 8.40 10.67 0.03
CA GLY A 120 9.44 9.64 -0.04
C GLY A 120 9.24 8.55 1.02
N SER A 121 9.65 7.32 0.72
CA SER A 121 9.51 6.19 1.64
C SER A 121 10.16 6.41 3.00
N GLY A 122 11.31 7.10 3.05
CA GLY A 122 12.01 7.41 4.30
C GLY A 122 11.25 8.38 5.21
N GLU A 123 10.56 9.37 4.64
CA GLU A 123 9.71 10.30 5.42
C GLU A 123 8.46 9.57 5.94
N LEU A 124 7.94 8.63 5.16
CA LEU A 124 6.76 7.85 5.50
C LEU A 124 6.99 6.85 6.65
N GLU A 125 8.24 6.54 7.02
CA GLU A 125 8.54 5.66 8.17
C GLU A 125 7.98 6.21 9.50
N SER A 126 7.88 7.54 9.61
CA SER A 126 7.31 8.23 10.78
C SER A 126 5.78 8.28 10.78
N SER A 127 5.15 7.90 9.67
CA SER A 127 3.70 8.00 9.47
C SER A 127 2.98 6.84 10.14
N ARG A 128 1.74 7.08 10.56
CA ARG A 128 0.92 6.06 11.24
C ARG A 128 -0.43 5.95 10.57
N VAL A 129 -0.88 4.73 10.34
CA VAL A 129 -2.27 4.47 9.94
C VAL A 129 -3.17 4.86 11.12
N ILE A 130 -4.12 5.75 10.86
CA ILE A 130 -5.11 6.21 11.86
C ILE A 130 -6.50 5.64 11.57
N VAL A 131 -6.81 5.35 10.30
CA VAL A 131 -8.02 4.66 9.87
C VAL A 131 -7.65 3.68 8.76
N GLU A 132 -7.98 2.41 8.95
CA GLU A 132 -7.80 1.38 7.93
C GLU A 132 -8.84 1.55 6.81
N ARG A 133 -8.44 1.25 5.57
CA ARG A 133 -9.31 1.33 4.39
C ARG A 133 -10.64 0.60 4.53
N GLU A 134 -10.69 -0.49 5.31
CA GLU A 134 -11.90 -1.27 5.57
C GLU A 134 -12.99 -0.49 6.32
N ARG A 135 -12.64 0.66 6.95
CA ARG A 135 -13.61 1.56 7.61
C ARG A 135 -14.17 2.64 6.70
N ILE A 136 -13.79 2.68 5.42
CA ILE A 136 -14.41 3.57 4.45
C ILE A 136 -15.89 3.19 4.30
N ALA A 137 -16.77 4.13 4.60
CA ALA A 137 -18.21 3.97 4.48
C ALA A 137 -18.72 4.65 3.20
N GLU A 138 -19.79 4.11 2.63
CA GLU A 138 -20.58 4.79 1.60
C GLU A 138 -21.74 5.52 2.26
N THR A 139 -21.99 6.76 1.86
CA THR A 139 -23.15 7.53 2.30
C THR A 139 -23.78 8.33 1.17
N VAL A 140 -24.93 8.94 1.44
CA VAL A 140 -25.75 9.69 0.50
C VAL A 140 -25.59 11.18 0.72
N VAL A 141 -25.36 11.90 -0.38
CA VAL A 141 -25.44 13.35 -0.46
C VAL A 141 -26.90 13.78 -0.45
N LEU A 142 -27.26 14.61 0.53
CA LEU A 142 -28.59 15.21 0.64
C LEU A 142 -28.63 16.55 -0.09
N ARG A 143 -27.58 17.36 0.05
CA ARG A 143 -27.45 18.66 -0.58
C ARG A 143 -25.98 19.03 -0.81
N GLU A 144 -25.70 19.69 -1.92
CA GLU A 144 -24.38 20.19 -2.26
C GLU A 144 -24.41 21.73 -2.40
N GLU A 145 -23.46 22.40 -1.76
CA GLU A 145 -23.21 23.83 -1.92
C GLU A 145 -21.76 24.09 -2.37
N LYS A 146 -21.40 25.38 -2.50
CA LYS A 146 -20.07 25.76 -2.99
C LYS A 146 -18.94 25.38 -2.03
N LYS A 147 -19.18 25.49 -0.72
CA LYS A 147 -18.16 25.28 0.34
C LYS A 147 -18.52 24.18 1.33
N GLU A 148 -19.73 23.65 1.23
CA GLU A 148 -20.30 22.71 2.19
C GLU A 148 -21.08 21.63 1.44
N ILE A 149 -21.18 20.47 2.07
CA ILE A 149 -22.01 19.37 1.58
C ILE A 149 -22.73 18.77 2.77
N GLU A 150 -24.03 18.56 2.61
CA GLU A 150 -24.87 17.88 3.58
C GLU A 150 -24.97 16.40 3.19
N LEU A 151 -24.54 15.55 4.11
CA LEU A 151 -24.52 14.10 3.97
C LEU A 151 -25.47 13.48 4.99
N LEU A 152 -25.85 12.22 4.76
CA LEU A 152 -26.34 11.37 5.83
C LEU A 152 -25.13 10.85 6.63
N ASP A 153 -25.09 11.02 7.94
CA ASP A 153 -24.05 10.40 8.76
C ASP A 153 -24.19 8.86 8.72
N PRO A 154 -23.16 8.10 8.31
CA PRO A 154 -23.27 6.65 8.15
C PRO A 154 -23.44 5.89 9.47
N GLY A 155 -23.06 6.47 10.61
CA GLY A 155 -23.21 5.88 11.93
C GLY A 155 -24.52 6.27 12.62
N THR A 156 -24.93 7.54 12.50
CA THR A 156 -26.10 8.06 13.22
C THR A 156 -27.38 8.15 12.37
N MET A 157 -27.26 8.03 11.05
CA MET A 157 -28.35 8.18 10.08
C MET A 157 -29.06 9.55 10.17
N LYS A 158 -28.35 10.59 10.61
CA LYS A 158 -28.85 11.97 10.70
C LYS A 158 -28.16 12.86 9.66
N PRO A 159 -28.80 13.92 9.18
CA PRO A 159 -28.14 14.91 8.33
C PRO A 159 -26.96 15.55 9.07
N VAL A 160 -25.84 15.69 8.37
CA VAL A 160 -24.61 16.33 8.85
C VAL A 160 -24.00 17.16 7.74
N VAL A 161 -23.64 18.40 8.07
CA VAL A 161 -22.98 19.31 7.14
C VAL A 161 -21.47 19.24 7.38
N ILE A 162 -20.71 19.04 6.31
CA ILE A 162 -19.25 19.06 6.35
C ILE A 162 -18.71 20.08 5.36
N ARG A 163 -17.47 20.51 5.60
CA ARG A 163 -16.74 21.35 4.65
C ARG A 163 -16.45 20.56 3.37
N LYS A 164 -16.77 21.16 2.23
CA LYS A 164 -16.44 20.64 0.91
C LYS A 164 -15.04 21.13 0.49
N PRO A 165 -14.09 20.23 0.22
CA PRO A 165 -12.80 20.60 -0.35
C PRO A 165 -12.98 21.29 -1.71
N HIS A 166 -12.19 22.33 -1.99
CA HIS A 166 -12.40 23.19 -3.16
C HIS A 166 -12.34 22.45 -4.49
N SER A 167 -11.54 21.39 -4.58
CA SER A 167 -11.37 20.56 -5.78
C SER A 167 -12.33 19.38 -5.86
N TYR A 168 -13.17 19.15 -4.84
CA TYR A 168 -14.09 18.02 -4.81
C TYR A 168 -15.35 18.31 -5.62
N THR A 169 -15.74 17.36 -6.47
CA THR A 169 -16.97 17.41 -7.25
C THR A 169 -17.78 16.15 -6.96
N VAL A 170 -19.03 16.33 -6.53
CA VAL A 170 -19.97 15.23 -6.36
C VAL A 170 -20.37 14.72 -7.75
N LYS A 171 -19.97 13.49 -8.07
CA LYS A 171 -20.30 12.84 -9.35
C LYS A 171 -21.58 11.99 -9.27
N ASP A 172 -21.83 11.43 -8.09
CA ASP A 172 -22.96 10.55 -7.79
C ASP A 172 -23.57 11.00 -6.46
N ARG A 173 -24.85 10.68 -6.26
CA ARG A 173 -25.53 10.89 -4.99
C ARG A 173 -24.89 10.07 -3.86
N LYS A 174 -24.19 8.98 -4.17
CA LYS A 174 -23.41 8.19 -3.22
C LYS A 174 -21.94 8.61 -3.23
N VAL A 175 -21.38 8.83 -2.04
CA VAL A 175 -19.98 9.21 -1.84
C VAL A 175 -19.32 8.34 -0.77
N LYS A 176 -18.01 8.18 -0.87
CA LYS A 176 -17.20 7.48 0.14
C LYS A 176 -16.70 8.47 1.18
N VAL A 177 -16.77 8.07 2.44
CA VAL A 177 -16.34 8.88 3.59
C VAL A 177 -15.59 8.04 4.62
N ILE A 178 -14.81 8.72 5.45
CA ILE A 178 -14.29 8.16 6.70
C ILE A 178 -14.75 9.01 7.87
N VAL A 179 -14.94 8.36 9.01
CA VAL A 179 -15.20 9.02 10.29
C VAL A 179 -13.94 8.91 11.14
N HIS A 180 -13.38 10.05 11.55
CA HIS A 180 -12.21 10.10 12.42
C HIS A 180 -12.37 11.24 13.41
N GLU A 181 -12.12 10.99 14.70
CA GLU A 181 -12.24 12.00 15.78
C GLU A 181 -13.56 12.80 15.73
N ASN A 182 -14.67 12.10 15.45
CA ASN A 182 -16.03 12.68 15.36
C ASN A 182 -16.21 13.70 14.21
N GLN A 183 -15.31 13.70 13.24
CA GLN A 183 -15.38 14.43 11.98
C GLN A 183 -15.52 13.46 10.81
N ILE A 184 -16.23 13.90 9.76
CA ILE A 184 -16.42 13.13 8.54
C ILE A 184 -15.61 13.79 7.43
N PHE A 185 -14.78 12.99 6.77
CA PHE A 185 -13.98 13.43 5.63
C PHE A 185 -14.43 12.70 4.36
N LEU A 186 -14.49 13.44 3.26
CA LEU A 186 -14.74 12.86 1.94
C LEU A 186 -13.49 12.12 1.49
N ILE A 187 -13.68 10.91 0.97
CA ILE A 187 -12.61 10.22 0.25
C ILE A 187 -12.54 10.80 -1.17
N PRO A 188 -11.34 11.15 -1.66
CA PRO A 188 -11.16 11.58 -3.05
C PRO A 188 -11.73 10.53 -4.00
N SER A 189 -12.48 10.98 -5.01
CA SER A 189 -12.96 10.11 -6.08
C SER A 189 -11.78 9.70 -6.95
N VAL A 190 -11.02 8.69 -6.51
CA VAL A 190 -9.93 8.11 -7.30
C VAL A 190 -10.56 7.60 -8.59
N ASN A 191 -10.10 8.10 -9.74
CA ASN A 191 -10.49 7.50 -11.01
C ASN A 191 -10.04 6.04 -10.97
N GLU A 192 -10.98 5.11 -10.81
CA GLU A 192 -10.76 3.71 -11.14
C GLU A 192 -10.36 3.69 -12.62
N LYS A 193 -9.06 3.52 -12.88
CA LYS A 193 -8.52 3.24 -14.21
C LYS A 193 -8.43 1.74 -14.41
#